data_AF-A0A1C5AJD5-F1
#
_entry.id   AF-A0A1C5AJD5-F1
#
_cell.length_a   1.000
_cell.length_b   1.000
_cell.length_c   1.000
_cell.angle_alpha   90.00
_cell.angle_beta   90.00
_cell.angle_gamma   90.00
#
_symmetry.space_group_name_H-M   'P 1'
#
loop_
_entity.id
_entity.type
_entity.pdbx_description
1 polymer ?
#
loop_
_entity_poly.entity_id
_entity_poly.type
_entity_poly.pdbx_seq_one_letter_code
_entity_poly.pdbx_strand_id
1 'polypeptide(L)'
;MARVAEGATAQEPELYSKNEANAYGVIKDSPRLANGSVTVPTVFHMVSDHPLSAAETTRFNTLIANQMKVLNDSFAGSTAANAADTPFRFDLVNTTWTVNSDWYTVVPGKNERDMKQALYTGDARTLNVYAANIGGGLLGWAYFPKGYNNGRDFIDGVVMLDESMPGGTAGKYALGDTLTHEVGHWLMLEHTFAHGCSASGDYVADTPREAHPQFNCPVGADTCTAPGVDPIHNFMDYSQDSCMDMFTAGQADRMSDAWVAFRAGGTK
;
A
#
# COMPACT_ATOMS: atom_id res chain seq x y z
N MET A 1 0.86 -8.46 -2.35
CA MET A 1 1.41 -8.71 -1.01
C MET A 1 0.57 -7.93 -0.03
N ALA A 2 0.76 -8.21 1.25
CA ALA A 2 -0.09 -7.71 2.30
C ALA A 2 0.77 -7.32 3.48
N ARG A 3 0.53 -6.15 4.06
CA ARG A 3 1.05 -5.87 5.39
C ARG A 3 0.37 -6.78 6.41
N VAL A 4 1.16 -7.45 7.24
CA VAL A 4 0.64 -8.37 8.27
C VAL A 4 1.12 -8.01 9.67
N ALA A 5 0.27 -8.29 10.65
CA ALA A 5 0.65 -8.18 12.05
C ALA A 5 1.59 -9.32 12.46
N GLU A 6 2.49 -9.04 13.41
CA GLU A 6 3.35 -10.05 14.04
C GLU A 6 2.54 -11.28 14.51
N GLY A 7 2.98 -12.47 14.11
CA GLY A 7 2.33 -13.74 14.45
C GLY A 7 1.10 -14.10 13.61
N ALA A 8 0.76 -13.30 12.60
CA ALA A 8 -0.27 -13.65 11.63
C ALA A 8 0.10 -14.95 10.88
N THR A 9 -0.91 -15.78 10.62
CA THR A 9 -0.77 -17.03 9.85
C THR A 9 -1.47 -16.96 8.49
N ALA A 10 -2.10 -15.82 8.19
CA ALA A 10 -2.74 -15.59 6.90
C ALA A 10 -1.69 -15.61 5.79
N GLN A 11 -2.01 -16.32 4.71
CA GLN A 11 -1.16 -16.32 3.52
C GLN A 11 -1.33 -15.00 2.78
N GLU A 12 -0.22 -14.30 2.56
CA GLU A 12 -0.21 -13.08 1.77
C GLU A 12 -0.52 -13.40 0.29
N PRO A 13 -1.34 -12.58 -0.38
CA PRO A 13 -1.50 -12.68 -1.82
C PRO A 13 -0.18 -12.31 -2.53
N GLU A 14 0.22 -13.11 -3.52
CA GLU A 14 1.38 -12.80 -4.37
C GLU A 14 1.17 -11.42 -5.06
N LEU A 15 2.19 -10.54 -5.09
CA LEU A 15 2.10 -9.24 -5.78
C LEU A 15 1.81 -9.41 -7.28
N TYR A 16 2.35 -10.47 -7.87
CA TYR A 16 2.27 -10.84 -9.27
C TYR A 16 2.48 -12.34 -9.44
N SER A 17 2.09 -12.91 -10.58
CA SER A 17 2.35 -14.32 -10.84
C SER A 17 3.84 -14.56 -11.11
N LYS A 18 4.39 -15.71 -10.72
CA LYS A 18 5.82 -16.05 -10.93
C LYS A 18 6.32 -15.89 -12.37
N ASN A 19 5.42 -16.01 -13.36
CA ASN A 19 5.75 -15.84 -14.77
C ASN A 19 5.97 -14.37 -15.17
N GLU A 20 5.53 -13.42 -14.35
CA GLU A 20 5.64 -11.98 -14.57
C GLU A 20 6.79 -11.35 -13.76
N ALA A 21 7.49 -12.13 -12.91
CA ALA A 21 8.57 -11.63 -12.05
C ALA A 21 9.64 -10.86 -12.83
N ASN A 22 10.04 -11.37 -14.00
CA ASN A 22 11.03 -10.70 -14.86
C ASN A 22 10.50 -9.39 -15.47
N ALA A 23 9.18 -9.25 -15.66
CA ALA A 23 8.60 -8.02 -16.19
C ALA A 23 8.57 -6.91 -15.14
N TYR A 24 8.42 -7.27 -13.85
CA TYR A 24 8.36 -6.31 -12.74
C TYR A 24 9.72 -6.03 -12.09
N GLY A 25 10.68 -6.96 -12.18
CA GLY A 25 12.05 -6.75 -11.73
C GLY A 25 12.91 -5.88 -12.67
N VAL A 26 12.43 -5.61 -13.89
CA VAL A 26 13.18 -4.89 -14.94
C VAL A 26 12.35 -3.75 -15.54
N ILE A 27 11.74 -2.93 -14.67
CA ILE A 27 11.09 -1.70 -15.11
C ILE A 27 12.15 -0.82 -15.78
N LYS A 28 11.81 -0.22 -16.92
CA LYS A 28 12.72 0.67 -17.64
C LYS A 28 12.79 2.02 -16.93
N ASP A 29 13.99 2.43 -16.57
CA ASP A 29 14.27 3.76 -16.05
C ASP A 29 13.73 4.86 -16.97
N SER A 30 13.08 5.85 -16.37
CA SER A 30 12.57 7.04 -17.02
C SER A 30 13.01 8.29 -16.24
N PRO A 31 13.01 9.48 -16.86
CA PRO A 31 13.21 10.70 -16.09
C PRO A 31 12.15 10.80 -14.99
N ARG A 32 12.59 10.87 -13.73
CA ARG A 32 11.72 11.02 -12.57
C ARG A 32 10.75 12.19 -12.79
N LEU A 33 9.46 11.92 -12.58
CA LEU A 33 8.43 12.94 -12.59
C LEU A 33 8.71 13.98 -11.50
N ALA A 34 8.31 15.23 -11.74
CA ALA A 34 8.51 16.28 -10.74
C ALA A 34 7.72 15.96 -9.46
N ASN A 35 8.27 16.31 -8.30
CA ASN A 35 7.60 16.09 -7.03
C ASN A 35 6.23 16.78 -7.00
N GLY A 36 5.23 16.09 -6.48
CA GLY A 36 3.84 16.54 -6.45
C GLY A 36 3.16 16.75 -7.81
N SER A 37 3.77 16.36 -8.93
CA SER A 37 3.19 16.55 -10.27
C SER A 37 2.07 15.58 -10.63
N VAL A 38 1.91 14.49 -9.87
CA VAL A 38 0.88 13.48 -10.09
C VAL A 38 -0.18 13.60 -9.00
N THR A 39 -1.37 14.09 -9.36
CA THR A 39 -2.56 14.00 -8.50
C THR A 39 -3.32 12.72 -8.84
N VAL A 40 -3.40 11.80 -7.88
CA VAL A 40 -4.10 10.53 -7.97
C VAL A 40 -5.51 10.72 -7.40
N PRO A 41 -6.58 10.59 -8.21
CA PRO A 41 -7.94 10.52 -7.70
C PRO A 41 -8.09 9.26 -6.83
N THR A 42 -8.56 9.45 -5.60
CA THR A 42 -8.71 8.39 -4.60
C THR A 42 -10.18 8.24 -4.22
N VAL A 43 -10.68 7.00 -4.25
CA VAL A 43 -12.04 6.65 -3.86
C VAL A 43 -11.98 5.68 -2.69
N PHE A 44 -12.68 6.01 -1.59
CA PHE A 44 -12.87 5.09 -0.47
C PHE A 44 -14.19 4.32 -0.62
N HIS A 45 -14.09 3.01 -0.65
CA HIS A 45 -15.21 2.08 -0.56
C HIS A 45 -15.27 1.52 0.85
N MET A 46 -16.06 2.15 1.71
CA MET A 46 -16.33 1.67 3.07
C MET A 46 -17.34 0.53 2.99
N VAL A 47 -16.94 -0.64 3.48
CA VAL A 47 -17.79 -1.83 3.55
C VAL A 47 -18.12 -2.11 5.01
N SER A 48 -19.38 -2.44 5.30
CA SER A 48 -19.85 -2.79 6.64
C SER A 48 -20.80 -4.00 6.60
N ASP A 49 -20.96 -4.68 7.73
CA ASP A 49 -21.94 -5.77 7.88
C ASP A 49 -23.35 -5.28 8.25
N HIS A 50 -23.51 -3.99 8.51
CA HIS A 50 -24.78 -3.35 8.81
C HIS A 50 -24.84 -1.91 8.25
N PRO A 51 -26.05 -1.34 8.07
CA PRO A 51 -26.20 0.08 7.75
C PRO A 51 -25.63 0.92 8.88
N LEU A 52 -24.60 1.73 8.59
CA LEU A 52 -23.98 2.58 9.59
C LEU A 52 -24.96 3.67 10.08
N SER A 53 -24.92 3.94 11.38
CA SER A 53 -25.55 5.11 11.95
C SER A 53 -24.88 6.41 11.48
N ALA A 54 -25.55 7.54 11.70
CA ALA A 54 -24.97 8.85 11.42
C ALA A 54 -23.69 9.12 12.24
N ALA A 55 -23.61 8.60 13.47
CA ALA A 55 -22.44 8.74 14.32
C ALA A 55 -21.25 7.92 13.79
N GLU A 56 -21.49 6.68 13.38
CA GLU A 56 -20.45 5.82 12.77
C GLU A 56 -19.96 6.39 11.45
N THR A 57 -20.87 6.85 10.59
CA THR A 57 -20.53 7.52 9.33
C THR A 57 -19.67 8.77 9.58
N THR A 58 -20.03 9.58 10.59
CA THR A 58 -19.24 10.77 10.97
C THR A 58 -17.86 10.40 11.49
N ARG A 59 -17.76 9.33 12.30
CA ARG A 59 -16.48 8.81 12.79
C ARG A 59 -15.60 8.37 11.63
N PHE A 60 -16.10 7.53 10.74
CA PHE A 60 -15.33 7.03 9.59
C PHE A 60 -14.93 8.15 8.63
N ASN A 61 -15.77 9.15 8.39
CA ASN A 61 -15.35 10.35 7.63
C ASN A 61 -14.16 11.05 8.26
N THR A 62 -14.11 11.13 9.59
CA THR A 62 -12.96 11.69 10.32
C THR A 62 -11.71 10.83 10.14
N LEU A 63 -11.85 9.50 10.25
CA LEU A 63 -10.74 8.56 10.03
C LEU A 63 -10.18 8.67 8.61
N ILE A 64 -11.04 8.72 7.59
CA ILE A 64 -10.65 8.87 6.18
C ILE A 64 -9.93 10.21 5.97
N ALA A 65 -10.45 11.31 6.51
CA ALA A 65 -9.82 12.62 6.39
C ALA A 65 -8.39 12.62 6.99
N ASN A 66 -8.22 12.01 8.17
CA ASN A 66 -6.92 11.87 8.79
C ASN A 66 -5.99 10.94 7.98
N GLN A 67 -6.53 9.84 7.45
CA GLN A 67 -5.78 8.90 6.60
C GLN A 67 -5.26 9.58 5.34
N MET A 68 -6.08 10.41 4.68
CA MET A 68 -5.66 11.16 3.50
C MET A 68 -4.57 12.18 3.82
N LYS A 69 -4.57 12.75 5.03
CA LYS A 69 -3.48 13.62 5.50
C LYS A 69 -2.19 12.82 5.67
N VAL A 70 -2.23 11.70 6.39
CA VAL A 70 -1.06 10.82 6.58
C VAL A 70 -0.50 10.37 5.24
N LEU A 71 -1.36 9.89 4.33
CA LEU A 71 -0.95 9.45 3.00
C LEU A 71 -0.24 10.57 2.22
N ASN A 72 -0.78 11.79 2.22
CA ASN A 72 -0.12 12.91 1.53
C ASN A 72 1.16 13.35 2.24
N ASP A 73 1.23 13.37 3.57
CA ASP A 73 2.44 13.73 4.30
C ASP A 73 3.59 12.74 4.05
N SER A 74 3.29 11.43 4.07
CA SER A 74 4.26 10.36 3.80
C SER A 74 4.80 10.45 2.36
N PHE A 75 3.92 10.59 1.37
CA PHE A 75 4.33 10.70 -0.04
C PHE A 75 4.92 12.07 -0.39
N ALA A 76 4.72 13.10 0.43
CA ALA A 76 5.41 14.38 0.32
C ALA A 76 6.77 14.40 1.04
N GLY A 77 7.19 13.29 1.66
CA GLY A 77 8.44 13.21 2.43
C GLY A 77 8.45 14.13 3.65
N SER A 78 7.28 14.45 4.22
CA SER A 78 7.15 15.37 5.35
C SER A 78 7.22 14.69 6.72
N THR A 79 7.29 13.36 6.74
CA THR A 79 7.29 12.50 7.94
C THR A 79 8.68 12.35 8.57
N ALA A 80 9.76 12.49 7.80
CA ALA A 80 11.13 12.50 8.30
C ALA A 80 12.05 13.40 7.46
N ALA A 81 13.15 13.88 8.04
CA ALA A 81 14.06 14.82 7.37
C ALA A 81 14.75 14.25 6.11
N ASN A 82 14.90 12.94 6.05
CA ASN A 82 15.51 12.20 4.95
C ASN A 82 14.47 11.40 4.12
N ALA A 83 13.18 11.57 4.39
CA ALA A 83 12.13 10.96 3.58
C ALA A 83 12.09 11.62 2.19
N ALA A 84 11.95 10.80 1.15
CA ALA A 84 11.87 11.30 -0.21
C ALA A 84 10.52 11.98 -0.48
N ASP A 85 10.56 13.21 -0.98
CA ASP A 85 9.38 13.86 -1.56
C ASP A 85 9.09 13.25 -2.93
N THR A 86 7.96 12.54 -3.06
CA THR A 86 7.61 11.76 -4.26
C THR A 86 6.79 12.58 -5.26
N PRO A 87 6.63 12.10 -6.51
CA PRO A 87 5.71 12.71 -7.47
C PRO A 87 4.23 12.72 -7.07
N PHE A 88 3.81 11.90 -6.12
CA PHE A 88 2.40 11.56 -5.90
C PHE A 88 1.73 12.38 -4.81
N ARG A 89 0.51 12.86 -5.09
CA ARG A 89 -0.44 13.44 -4.13
C ARG A 89 -1.80 12.82 -4.37
N PHE A 90 -2.59 12.66 -3.31
CA PHE A 90 -3.83 11.91 -3.35
C PHE A 90 -5.01 12.84 -3.04
N ASP A 91 -5.99 12.86 -3.94
CA ASP A 91 -7.20 13.68 -3.82
C ASP A 91 -8.40 12.78 -3.56
N LEU A 92 -9.09 12.97 -2.42
CA LEU A 92 -10.28 12.19 -2.10
C LEU A 92 -11.46 12.70 -2.92
N VAL A 93 -11.80 11.98 -3.99
CA VAL A 93 -12.87 12.39 -4.90
C VAL A 93 -14.23 11.82 -4.53
N ASN A 94 -14.28 10.70 -3.80
CA ASN A 94 -15.54 10.09 -3.36
C ASN A 94 -15.36 9.12 -2.19
N THR A 95 -16.42 8.96 -1.40
CA THR A 95 -16.56 7.90 -0.40
C THR A 95 -17.90 7.20 -0.61
N THR A 96 -17.87 5.89 -0.83
CA THR A 96 -19.06 5.04 -0.94
C THR A 96 -19.25 4.17 0.29
N TRP A 97 -20.50 3.83 0.59
CA TRP A 97 -20.87 3.02 1.76
C TRP A 97 -21.67 1.81 1.29
N THR A 98 -21.13 0.61 1.51
CA THR A 98 -21.72 -0.64 1.05
C THR A 98 -21.98 -1.56 2.22
N VAL A 99 -23.24 -2.00 2.38
CA VAL A 99 -23.60 -3.00 3.39
C VAL A 99 -23.54 -4.38 2.74
N ASN A 100 -22.52 -5.15 3.12
CA ASN A 100 -22.35 -6.54 2.70
C ASN A 100 -21.47 -7.28 3.71
N SER A 101 -22.07 -8.15 4.53
CA SER A 101 -21.37 -8.91 5.58
C SER A 101 -20.28 -9.83 5.03
N ASP A 102 -20.47 -10.38 3.83
CA ASP A 102 -19.48 -11.29 3.20
C ASP A 102 -18.26 -10.53 2.70
N TRP A 103 -18.43 -9.26 2.32
CA TRP A 103 -17.35 -8.37 1.92
C TRP A 103 -16.71 -7.65 3.11
N TYR A 104 -17.44 -7.46 4.22
CA TYR A 104 -16.90 -6.83 5.42
C TYR A 104 -15.77 -7.63 6.05
N THR A 105 -15.78 -8.96 5.87
CA THR A 105 -14.73 -9.88 6.33
C THR A 105 -13.95 -10.46 5.15
N VAL A 106 -13.82 -9.69 4.07
CA VAL A 106 -13.19 -10.13 2.82
C VAL A 106 -11.77 -10.66 3.04
N VAL A 107 -11.44 -11.71 2.31
CA VAL A 107 -10.10 -12.29 2.20
C VAL A 107 -9.69 -12.34 0.72
N PRO A 108 -8.37 -12.39 0.41
CA PRO A 108 -7.92 -12.51 -0.96
C PRO A 108 -8.55 -13.72 -1.67
N GLY A 109 -9.06 -13.50 -2.89
CA GLY A 109 -9.67 -14.57 -3.67
C GLY A 109 -11.00 -14.21 -4.31
N LYS A 110 -11.98 -15.12 -4.26
CA LYS A 110 -13.25 -14.94 -4.98
C LYS A 110 -14.06 -13.77 -4.45
N ASN A 111 -14.25 -13.68 -3.13
CA ASN A 111 -15.06 -12.62 -2.52
C ASN A 111 -14.48 -11.24 -2.79
N GLU A 112 -13.15 -11.10 -2.73
CA GLU A 112 -12.48 -9.87 -3.13
C GLU A 112 -12.78 -9.50 -4.59
N ARG A 113 -12.65 -10.45 -5.52
CA ARG A 113 -12.93 -10.18 -6.94
C ARG A 113 -14.37 -9.74 -7.16
N ASP A 114 -15.33 -10.38 -6.50
CA ASP A 114 -16.75 -10.02 -6.62
C ASP A 114 -17.00 -8.61 -6.06
N MET A 115 -16.41 -8.28 -4.89
CA MET A 115 -16.48 -6.95 -4.28
C MET A 115 -15.88 -5.88 -5.19
N LYS A 116 -14.63 -6.08 -5.62
CA LYS A 116 -13.94 -5.11 -6.47
C LYS A 116 -14.62 -4.97 -7.83
N GLN A 117 -15.13 -6.05 -8.43
CA GLN A 117 -15.88 -5.96 -9.69
C GLN A 117 -17.16 -5.12 -9.57
N ALA A 118 -17.84 -5.18 -8.42
CA ALA A 118 -19.06 -4.43 -8.19
C ALA A 118 -18.81 -2.96 -7.86
N LEU A 119 -17.69 -2.66 -7.19
CA LEU A 119 -17.43 -1.34 -6.59
C LEU A 119 -16.39 -0.50 -7.34
N TYR A 120 -15.51 -1.11 -8.14
CA TYR A 120 -14.42 -0.43 -8.83
C TYR A 120 -14.88 0.75 -9.67
N THR A 121 -14.15 1.86 -9.55
CA THR A 121 -14.40 3.09 -10.31
C THR A 121 -13.14 3.64 -10.96
N GLY A 122 -13.33 4.45 -12.01
CA GLY A 122 -12.22 5.14 -12.68
C GLY A 122 -11.49 4.28 -13.71
N ASP A 123 -10.17 4.44 -13.75
CA ASP A 123 -9.22 3.74 -14.61
C ASP A 123 -7.91 3.46 -13.83
N ALA A 124 -6.85 3.02 -14.52
CA ALA A 124 -5.55 2.71 -13.92
C ALA A 124 -4.89 3.86 -13.12
N ARG A 125 -5.39 5.10 -13.26
CA ARG A 125 -4.91 6.28 -12.51
C ARG A 125 -5.72 6.55 -11.24
N THR A 126 -6.83 5.84 -11.02
CA THR A 126 -7.70 6.01 -9.85
C THR A 126 -7.34 4.99 -8.79
N LEU A 127 -6.94 5.46 -7.60
CA LEU A 127 -6.72 4.61 -6.44
C LEU A 127 -8.08 4.27 -5.81
N ASN A 128 -8.50 3.02 -5.93
CA ASN A 128 -9.66 2.50 -5.22
C ASN A 128 -9.19 1.85 -3.91
N VAL A 129 -9.68 2.33 -2.77
CA VAL A 129 -9.37 1.81 -1.43
C VAL A 129 -10.62 1.15 -0.87
N TYR A 130 -10.57 -0.16 -0.62
CA TYR A 130 -11.66 -0.94 -0.03
C TYR A 130 -11.36 -1.15 1.45
N ALA A 131 -12.09 -0.46 2.32
CA ALA A 131 -11.89 -0.52 3.77
C ALA A 131 -12.96 -1.38 4.43
N ALA A 132 -12.53 -2.39 5.18
CA ALA A 132 -13.38 -3.40 5.80
C ALA A 132 -12.71 -3.99 7.05
N ASN A 133 -13.40 -4.80 7.84
CA ASN A 133 -12.82 -5.56 8.96
C ASN A 133 -12.17 -6.86 8.46
N ILE A 134 -11.04 -6.71 7.77
CA ILE A 134 -10.28 -7.84 7.24
C ILE A 134 -9.58 -8.59 8.38
N GLY A 135 -9.97 -9.85 8.58
CA GLY A 135 -9.51 -10.67 9.70
C GLY A 135 -8.15 -11.35 9.48
N GLY A 136 -7.79 -12.27 10.38
CA GLY A 136 -6.64 -13.16 10.19
C GLY A 136 -5.25 -12.55 10.39
N GLY A 137 -5.19 -11.31 10.90
CA GLY A 137 -3.93 -10.58 11.11
C GLY A 137 -3.43 -9.85 9.87
N LEU A 138 -4.20 -9.81 8.78
CA LEU A 138 -3.95 -8.93 7.64
C LEU A 138 -4.30 -7.48 8.03
N LEU A 139 -3.43 -6.54 7.68
CA LEU A 139 -3.68 -5.10 7.85
C LEU A 139 -4.11 -4.46 6.53
N GLY A 140 -3.58 -4.93 5.41
CA GLY A 140 -4.00 -4.54 4.08
C GLY A 140 -3.37 -5.43 3.04
N TRP A 141 -3.79 -5.28 1.78
CA TRP A 141 -3.09 -5.85 0.65
C TRP A 141 -3.34 -5.05 -0.62
N ALA A 142 -2.35 -5.14 -1.51
CA ALA A 142 -2.41 -4.63 -2.86
C ALA A 142 -1.79 -5.62 -3.86
N TYR A 143 -2.02 -5.34 -5.13
CA TYR A 143 -1.40 -6.04 -6.24
C TYR A 143 -0.59 -5.04 -7.04
N PHE A 144 0.48 -5.53 -7.68
CA PHE A 144 1.14 -4.73 -8.69
C PHE A 144 0.19 -4.47 -9.86
N PRO A 145 0.32 -3.31 -10.53
CA PRO A 145 -0.41 -3.05 -11.76
C PRO A 145 -0.07 -4.18 -12.73
N LYS A 146 -1.04 -5.08 -12.95
CA LYS A 146 -0.84 -6.17 -13.89
C LYS A 146 -0.70 -5.57 -15.27
N GLY A 147 0.34 -5.95 -16.01
CA GLY A 147 0.48 -5.65 -17.44
C GLY A 147 -0.86 -5.89 -18.11
N TYR A 148 -1.53 -4.79 -18.44
CA TYR A 148 -2.98 -4.61 -18.60
C TYR A 148 -3.78 -5.92 -18.49
N ASN A 149 -4.32 -6.13 -17.30
CA ASN A 149 -5.01 -7.29 -16.82
C ASN A 149 -6.10 -7.69 -17.84
N ASN A 150 -5.89 -8.68 -18.72
CA ASN A 150 -6.81 -9.17 -19.78
C ASN A 150 -8.33 -9.10 -19.45
N GLY A 151 -8.95 -7.91 -19.46
CA GLY A 151 -10.32 -7.66 -18.98
C GLY A 151 -10.56 -7.73 -17.45
N ARG A 152 -9.56 -7.53 -16.59
CA ARG A 152 -9.64 -7.66 -15.11
C ARG A 152 -9.10 -6.46 -14.33
N ASP A 153 -9.13 -5.27 -14.92
CA ASP A 153 -8.61 -4.03 -14.32
C ASP A 153 -9.28 -3.71 -12.98
N PHE A 154 -10.51 -4.17 -12.78
CA PHE A 154 -11.23 -4.04 -11.52
C PHE A 154 -10.52 -4.66 -10.31
N ILE A 155 -9.55 -5.56 -10.48
CA ILE A 155 -8.80 -6.14 -9.35
C ILE A 155 -7.81 -5.12 -8.74
N ASP A 156 -7.45 -4.07 -9.48
CA ASP A 156 -6.54 -3.00 -9.03
C ASP A 156 -7.09 -2.24 -7.81
N GLY A 157 -6.18 -1.66 -7.03
CA GLY A 157 -6.49 -0.94 -5.80
C GLY A 157 -6.10 -1.71 -4.54
N VAL A 158 -6.35 -1.06 -3.40
CA VAL A 158 -5.91 -1.49 -2.07
C VAL A 158 -7.11 -1.99 -1.27
N VAL A 159 -6.98 -3.13 -0.58
CA VAL A 159 -7.89 -3.50 0.50
C VAL A 159 -7.19 -3.26 1.83
N MET A 160 -7.87 -2.69 2.83
CA MET A 160 -7.26 -2.41 4.13
C MET A 160 -8.24 -2.63 5.30
N LEU A 161 -7.67 -2.86 6.48
CA LEU A 161 -8.37 -2.86 7.76
C LEU A 161 -8.84 -1.43 8.05
N ASP A 162 -10.15 -1.24 8.12
CA ASP A 162 -10.76 0.06 8.36
C ASP A 162 -10.26 0.73 9.67
N GLU A 163 -10.12 -0.04 10.75
CA GLU A 163 -9.62 0.44 12.04
C GLU A 163 -8.11 0.71 12.09
N SER A 164 -7.38 0.50 10.99
CA SER A 164 -5.96 0.88 10.86
C SER A 164 -5.75 2.35 10.47
N MET A 165 -6.84 3.06 10.14
CA MET A 165 -6.79 4.51 9.88
C MET A 165 -6.48 5.30 11.18
N PRO A 166 -5.93 6.52 11.07
CA PRO A 166 -5.57 7.33 12.24
C PRO A 166 -6.78 7.66 13.13
N GLY A 167 -6.73 7.19 14.38
CA GLY A 167 -7.82 7.31 15.36
C GLY A 167 -8.75 6.09 15.42
N GLY A 168 -8.47 5.06 14.63
CA GLY A 168 -9.12 3.75 14.72
C GLY A 168 -8.61 2.92 15.90
N THR A 169 -9.08 1.68 15.98
CA THR A 169 -8.83 0.80 17.13
C THR A 169 -7.78 -0.30 16.88
N ALA A 170 -7.05 -0.30 15.76
CA ALA A 170 -6.02 -1.31 15.44
C ALA A 170 -4.70 -1.16 16.24
N GLY A 171 -4.72 -0.50 17.40
CA GLY A 171 -3.58 -0.40 18.32
C GLY A 171 -2.35 0.26 17.67
N LYS A 172 -1.21 -0.44 17.69
CA LYS A 172 0.07 0.04 17.12
C LYS A 172 0.08 0.20 15.59
N TYR A 173 -1.01 -0.20 14.93
CA TYR A 173 -1.20 -0.09 13.47
C TYR A 173 -2.31 0.90 13.10
N ALA A 174 -2.68 1.81 14.01
CA ALA A 174 -3.78 2.76 13.83
C ALA A 174 -3.27 4.21 13.66
N LEU A 175 -2.10 4.41 13.03
CA LEU A 175 -1.59 5.74 12.65
C LEU A 175 -1.59 5.97 11.13
N GLY A 176 -2.11 5.01 10.36
CA GLY A 176 -2.41 5.16 8.93
C GLY A 176 -1.31 4.68 7.97
N ASP A 177 -0.22 4.12 8.47
CA ASP A 177 0.88 3.67 7.61
C ASP A 177 0.56 2.40 6.84
N THR A 178 -0.48 1.66 7.24
CA THR A 178 -0.99 0.52 6.47
C THR A 178 -1.36 0.95 5.06
N LEU A 179 -2.15 2.02 4.89
CA LEU A 179 -2.48 2.48 3.55
C LEU A 179 -1.24 3.02 2.82
N THR A 180 -0.33 3.70 3.51
CA THR A 180 0.92 4.19 2.91
C THR A 180 1.74 3.02 2.33
N HIS A 181 1.90 1.94 3.09
CA HIS A 181 2.56 0.70 2.69
C HIS A 181 1.89 0.07 1.46
N GLU A 182 0.57 -0.15 1.53
CA GLU A 182 -0.17 -0.77 0.43
C GLU A 182 -0.20 0.07 -0.85
N VAL A 183 -0.20 1.41 -0.73
CA VAL A 183 -0.07 2.30 -1.88
C VAL A 183 1.35 2.25 -2.46
N GLY A 184 2.37 2.02 -1.64
CA GLY A 184 3.72 1.69 -2.10
C GLY A 184 3.72 0.45 -3.01
N HIS A 185 3.05 -0.62 -2.60
CA HIS A 185 2.83 -1.79 -3.46
C HIS A 185 2.02 -1.49 -4.72
N TRP A 186 0.94 -0.70 -4.61
CA TRP A 186 0.14 -0.26 -5.77
C TRP A 186 0.99 0.54 -6.78
N LEU A 187 2.05 1.19 -6.32
CA LEU A 187 3.09 1.88 -7.09
C LEU A 187 4.37 1.05 -7.29
N MET A 188 4.28 -0.28 -7.19
CA MET A 188 5.34 -1.23 -7.54
C MET A 188 6.59 -1.29 -6.63
N LEU A 189 6.47 -0.87 -5.38
CA LEU A 189 7.48 -1.18 -4.37
C LEU A 189 7.28 -2.59 -3.85
N GLU A 190 8.36 -3.36 -3.76
CA GLU A 190 8.36 -4.62 -3.00
C GLU A 190 8.65 -4.34 -1.53
N HIS A 191 8.44 -5.33 -0.67
CA HIS A 191 8.93 -5.25 0.69
C HIS A 191 10.45 -5.08 0.73
N THR A 192 10.97 -4.39 1.75
CA THR A 192 12.42 -4.20 1.95
C THR A 192 13.20 -5.51 2.09
N PHE A 193 12.55 -6.53 2.65
CA PHE A 193 13.09 -7.89 2.80
C PHE A 193 12.83 -8.80 1.58
N ALA A 194 12.29 -8.27 0.48
CA ALA A 194 12.12 -9.03 -0.75
C ALA A 194 13.49 -9.52 -1.25
N HIS A 195 13.52 -10.78 -1.69
CA HIS A 195 14.74 -11.46 -2.12
C HIS A 195 15.88 -11.52 -1.07
N GLY A 196 15.57 -11.26 0.22
CA GLY A 196 16.50 -11.37 1.34
C GLY A 196 17.80 -10.58 1.14
N CYS A 197 18.92 -11.12 1.63
CA CYS A 197 20.25 -10.51 1.49
C CYS A 197 20.85 -10.54 0.07
N SER A 198 20.07 -10.91 -0.96
CA SER A 198 20.56 -10.99 -2.34
C SER A 198 20.97 -9.63 -2.90
N ALA A 199 21.80 -9.62 -3.94
CA ALA A 199 22.22 -8.37 -4.58
C ALA A 199 21.07 -7.57 -5.19
N SER A 200 19.99 -8.25 -5.57
CA SER A 200 18.81 -7.61 -6.12
C SER A 200 17.99 -6.87 -5.06
N GLY A 201 17.98 -7.33 -3.81
CA GLY A 201 17.13 -6.77 -2.74
C GLY A 201 15.68 -6.61 -3.19
N ASP A 202 15.05 -5.51 -2.81
CA ASP A 202 13.72 -5.05 -3.27
C ASP A 202 13.73 -4.37 -4.65
N TYR A 203 14.82 -4.52 -5.41
CA TYR A 203 15.13 -3.80 -6.65
C TYR A 203 15.30 -2.28 -6.48
N VAL A 204 15.57 -1.81 -5.27
CA VAL A 204 15.90 -0.41 -4.99
C VAL A 204 17.30 -0.34 -4.35
N ALA A 205 18.23 0.28 -5.08
CA ALA A 205 19.65 0.24 -4.72
C ALA A 205 20.01 0.97 -3.42
N ASP A 206 19.20 1.95 -3.00
CA ASP A 206 19.42 2.72 -1.76
C ASP A 206 18.63 2.20 -0.56
N THR A 207 17.88 1.10 -0.71
CA THR A 207 17.31 0.33 0.41
C THR A 207 18.37 -0.65 0.92
N PRO A 208 18.80 -0.57 2.20
CA PRO A 208 19.60 -1.62 2.82
C PRO A 208 18.92 -2.99 2.72
N ARG A 209 19.72 -4.05 2.54
CA ARG A 209 19.17 -5.40 2.39
C ARG A 209 18.74 -5.96 3.73
N GLU A 210 17.63 -6.66 3.72
CA GLU A 210 17.02 -7.23 4.92
C GLU A 210 16.66 -8.70 4.65
N ALA A 211 16.96 -9.59 5.59
CA ALA A 211 16.74 -11.02 5.40
C ALA A 211 15.29 -11.45 5.63
N HIS A 212 14.59 -10.77 6.54
CA HIS A 212 13.22 -11.03 6.97
C HIS A 212 12.64 -9.75 7.60
N PRO A 213 11.31 -9.55 7.56
CA PRO A 213 10.67 -8.35 8.10
C PRO A 213 11.05 -8.10 9.56
N GLN A 214 11.13 -6.83 9.92
CA GLN A 214 11.07 -6.42 11.31
C GLN A 214 9.63 -6.18 11.76
N PHE A 215 9.41 -6.34 13.06
CA PHE A 215 8.13 -6.04 13.71
C PHE A 215 8.37 -5.18 14.94
N ASN A 216 7.33 -4.45 15.36
CA ASN A 216 7.42 -3.48 16.45
C ASN A 216 8.35 -2.32 16.07
N CYS A 217 9.24 -1.94 16.98
CA CYS A 217 10.21 -0.86 16.85
C CYS A 217 11.57 -1.35 17.35
N PRO A 218 12.22 -2.31 16.66
CA PRO A 218 13.51 -2.79 17.10
C PRO A 218 14.58 -1.70 16.98
N VAL A 219 15.70 -1.86 17.67
CA VAL A 219 16.82 -0.92 17.61
C VAL A 219 18.04 -1.67 17.09
N GLY A 220 18.63 -1.17 16.01
CA GLY A 220 19.87 -1.73 15.44
C GLY A 220 19.71 -3.13 14.85
N ALA A 221 18.53 -3.45 14.30
CA ALA A 221 18.36 -4.66 13.52
C ALA A 221 19.29 -4.61 12.29
N ASP A 222 20.01 -5.70 12.06
CA ASP A 222 20.98 -5.85 10.99
C ASP A 222 21.08 -7.36 10.68
N THR A 223 20.27 -7.79 9.72
CA THR A 223 20.10 -9.22 9.40
C THR A 223 20.96 -9.66 8.22
N CYS A 224 21.60 -8.72 7.52
CA CYS A 224 22.41 -8.99 6.34
C CYS A 224 23.82 -8.41 6.49
N THR A 225 24.85 -9.21 6.20
CA THR A 225 26.26 -8.73 6.18
C THR A 225 26.56 -7.66 5.10
N ALA A 226 25.59 -7.30 4.27
CA ALA A 226 25.73 -6.25 3.27
C ALA A 226 25.73 -4.88 3.97
N PRO A 227 26.27 -3.81 3.35
CA PRO A 227 26.28 -2.49 3.98
C PRO A 227 24.88 -1.94 4.29
N GLY A 228 24.72 -1.36 5.48
CA GLY A 228 23.47 -0.77 5.97
C GLY A 228 22.81 -1.63 7.04
N VAL A 229 22.07 -1.00 7.96
CA VAL A 229 21.20 -1.71 8.92
C VAL A 229 19.85 -1.99 8.28
N ASP A 230 19.08 -2.93 8.84
CA ASP A 230 17.74 -3.23 8.34
C ASP A 230 16.90 -1.92 8.30
N PRO A 231 16.14 -1.68 7.23
CA PRO A 231 15.44 -0.42 7.00
C PRO A 231 14.13 -0.32 7.81
N ILE A 232 14.23 -0.44 9.13
CA ILE A 232 13.10 -0.51 10.08
C ILE A 232 12.16 0.71 10.09
N HIS A 233 12.61 1.81 9.50
CA HIS A 233 11.88 3.06 9.38
C HIS A 233 11.23 3.24 8.00
N ASN A 234 11.46 2.29 7.08
CA ASN A 234 10.89 2.32 5.75
C ASN A 234 9.43 1.89 5.78
N PHE A 235 8.56 2.59 5.04
CA PHE A 235 7.15 2.21 4.95
C PHE A 235 6.92 0.84 4.33
N MET A 236 7.90 0.24 3.63
CA MET A 236 7.78 -1.07 2.99
C MET A 236 8.27 -2.25 3.86
N ASP A 237 8.57 -2.01 5.13
CA ASP A 237 8.80 -3.04 6.15
C ASP A 237 7.50 -3.33 6.95
N TYR A 238 7.53 -4.25 7.92
CA TYR A 238 6.41 -4.60 8.83
C TYR A 238 6.54 -4.02 10.23
N SER A 239 7.51 -3.13 10.43
CA SER A 239 7.62 -2.33 11.64
C SER A 239 6.28 -1.62 11.94
N GLN A 240 6.02 -1.38 13.22
CA GLN A 240 4.77 -0.73 13.63
C GLN A 240 4.74 0.72 13.18
N ASP A 241 3.55 1.30 13.06
CA ASP A 241 3.37 2.62 12.44
C ASP A 241 4.25 3.70 13.09
N SER A 242 4.37 3.72 14.42
CA SER A 242 5.17 4.75 15.10
C SER A 242 6.66 4.72 14.76
N CYS A 243 7.14 3.71 14.06
CA CYS A 243 8.52 3.59 13.63
C CYS A 243 8.72 3.74 12.13
N MET A 244 7.68 3.64 11.30
CA MET A 244 7.84 3.85 9.87
C MET A 244 7.60 5.32 9.52
N ASP A 245 8.52 5.94 8.80
CA ASP A 245 8.45 7.37 8.53
C ASP A 245 9.02 7.79 7.17
N MET A 246 9.49 6.87 6.32
CA MET A 246 10.11 7.26 5.06
C MET A 246 9.97 6.27 3.90
N PHE A 247 9.97 6.83 2.70
CA PHE A 247 10.46 6.18 1.49
C PHE A 247 11.86 6.70 1.15
N THR A 248 12.68 5.89 0.49
CA THR A 248 13.98 6.31 -0.04
C THR A 248 13.86 7.08 -1.36
N ALA A 249 14.95 7.72 -1.80
CA ALA A 249 14.96 8.42 -3.08
C ALA A 249 14.79 7.44 -4.25
N GLY A 250 15.43 6.27 -4.17
CA GLY A 250 15.31 5.20 -5.16
C GLY A 250 13.91 4.58 -5.20
N GLN A 251 13.21 4.47 -4.07
CA GLN A 251 11.81 4.06 -4.05
C GLN A 251 10.92 5.08 -4.78
N ALA A 252 11.17 6.38 -4.59
CA ALA A 252 10.44 7.42 -5.31
C ALA A 252 10.69 7.38 -6.83
N ASP A 253 11.93 7.09 -7.26
CA ASP A 253 12.26 6.91 -8.68
C ASP A 253 11.56 5.67 -9.25
N ARG A 254 11.60 4.54 -8.55
CA ARG A 254 10.92 3.31 -8.96
C ARG A 254 9.41 3.48 -9.10
N MET A 255 8.77 4.18 -8.16
CA MET A 255 7.34 4.50 -8.25
C MET A 255 7.04 5.38 -9.48
N SER A 256 7.92 6.35 -9.78
CA SER A 256 7.80 7.19 -10.98
C SER A 256 7.88 6.36 -12.25
N ASP A 257 8.84 5.45 -12.37
CA ASP A 257 9.02 4.59 -13.54
C ASP A 257 7.82 3.66 -13.74
N ALA A 258 7.34 3.05 -12.64
CA ALA A 258 6.16 2.21 -12.66
C ALA A 258 4.91 2.97 -13.10
N TRP A 259 4.73 4.21 -12.62
CA TRP A 259 3.62 5.05 -13.03
C TRP A 259 3.63 5.32 -14.54
N VAL A 260 4.79 5.71 -15.08
CA VAL A 260 4.95 5.96 -16.53
C VAL A 260 4.70 4.69 -17.33
N ALA A 261 5.22 3.56 -16.88
CA ALA A 261 5.12 2.29 -17.60
C ALA A 261 3.70 1.72 -17.62
N PHE A 262 2.95 1.84 -16.52
CA PHE A 262 1.72 1.06 -16.34
C PHE A 262 0.45 1.90 -16.16
N ARG A 263 0.54 3.12 -15.61
CA ARG A 263 -0.65 3.89 -15.17
C ARG A 263 -0.91 5.14 -16.00
N ALA A 264 0.14 5.89 -16.39
CA ALA A 264 0.01 7.18 -17.05
C ALA A 264 -0.80 7.14 -18.37
N GLY A 265 -0.78 6.00 -19.07
CA GLY A 265 -1.52 5.80 -20.33
C GLY A 265 -3.05 5.72 -20.18
N GLY A 266 -3.58 5.50 -18.97
CA GLY A 266 -5.00 5.63 -18.64
C GLY A 266 -5.97 4.73 -19.39
N THR A 267 -5.59 3.53 -19.83
CA THR A 267 -6.53 2.62 -20.48
C THR A 267 -7.40 1.88 -19.45
N LYS A 268 -8.63 1.53 -19.84
CA LYS A 268 -9.61 0.73 -19.07
C LYS A 268 -9.77 -0.65 -19.70
#